data_AF-A0A8T5RLU8-F1
#
_entry.id   AF-A0A8T5RLU8-F1
#
_cell.length_a   1.000
_cell.length_b   1.000
_cell.length_c   1.000
_cell.angle_alpha   90.00
_cell.angle_beta   90.00
_cell.angle_gamma   90.00
#
_symmetry.space_group_name_H-M   'P 1'
#
loop_
_entity.id
_entity.type
_entity.pdbx_description
1 polymer ?
#
loop_
_entity_poly.entity_id
_entity_poly.type
_entity_poly.pdbx_seq_one_letter_code
_entity_poly.pdbx_strand_id
1 'polypeptide(L)'
;MVNLKLTDLNKGIVFIGDKLTVKTQFKFEDDTNVLWSGIRLITNPPCLKEVQVSKEEIFSKGYFEAGEYIREKSILIKSNVVPTIKNRDLKYFVKLILRQPNPINPEDDLVINKTQDIEIKAKNSGIQTKIPKPISFSISGLNILLSKDVFKPGETIKINFSSDELRELEIRLLQNANVVCHCEAYGQACSKVEELPPAIAGDARTTNLEKKFLLLKVPEIAEPSYNFVYSPSEKEQFGFKYGAYTQWSLRFIGKKKPEFGVEPIKFEVPITIKSSPIAEKKVELDLFANEGSDASSVFNGISSKFQKVYKVISIDSDIDKYRLTIKNISKKDLQGVTIKILGLQEGLFETSPFLTGFNTWAKDEEKEIEYEIKQDISALITILEDNSQQNIRIQSPVSTVSFF
;
A
#
# COMPACT_ATOMS: atom_id res chain seq x y z
N MET A 1 17.63 4.87 -26.31
CA MET A 1 17.31 3.91 -25.20
C MET A 1 16.76 4.68 -24.00
N VAL A 2 15.95 4.08 -23.11
CA VAL A 2 15.41 4.77 -21.92
C VAL A 2 15.99 4.19 -20.63
N ASN A 3 16.54 5.06 -19.79
CA ASN A 3 17.08 4.69 -18.49
C ASN A 3 16.18 5.21 -17.36
N LEU A 4 15.61 4.28 -16.59
CA LEU A 4 14.74 4.58 -15.47
C LEU A 4 15.46 4.38 -14.14
N LYS A 5 15.34 5.35 -13.25
CA LYS A 5 15.75 5.24 -11.86
C LYS A 5 14.56 5.50 -10.93
N LEU A 6 14.41 4.63 -9.95
CA LEU A 6 13.44 4.74 -8.86
C LEU A 6 14.23 4.83 -7.56
N THR A 7 13.97 5.87 -6.78
CA THR A 7 14.61 6.09 -5.48
C THR A 7 13.55 6.33 -4.43
N ASP A 8 13.46 5.43 -3.45
CA ASP A 8 12.68 5.65 -2.24
C ASP A 8 13.33 6.71 -1.34
N LEU A 9 12.58 7.75 -1.00
CA LEU A 9 13.04 8.81 -0.08
C LEU A 9 12.85 8.44 1.40
N ASN A 10 12.13 7.35 1.69
CA ASN A 10 11.82 6.88 3.05
C ASN A 10 12.84 5.85 3.58
N LYS A 11 13.93 5.61 2.85
CA LYS A 11 15.01 4.67 3.23
C LYS A 11 14.51 3.23 3.47
N GLY A 12 13.49 2.80 2.73
CA GLY A 12 12.96 1.43 2.73
C GLY A 12 11.90 1.15 3.79
N ILE A 13 11.53 2.12 4.65
CA ILE A 13 10.56 1.91 5.74
C ILE A 13 9.48 3.00 5.70
N VAL A 14 8.21 2.59 5.67
CA VAL A 14 7.06 3.50 5.76
C VAL A 14 6.05 2.97 6.78
N PHE A 15 5.33 3.86 7.47
CA PHE A 15 4.30 3.45 8.41
C PHE A 15 2.89 3.56 7.81
N ILE A 16 1.98 2.72 8.30
CA ILE A 16 0.56 2.81 7.96
C ILE A 16 0.01 4.20 8.31
N GLY A 17 -0.66 4.85 7.36
CA GLY A 17 -1.18 6.20 7.46
C GLY A 17 -0.18 7.29 7.06
N ASP A 18 1.08 6.95 6.76
CA ASP A 18 2.06 7.89 6.20
C ASP A 18 2.08 7.83 4.67
N LYS A 19 2.74 8.84 4.08
CA LYS A 19 2.96 8.93 2.64
C LYS A 19 4.29 8.29 2.29
N LEU A 20 4.26 7.37 1.34
CA LEU A 20 5.43 6.80 0.71
C LEU A 20 5.85 7.70 -0.45
N THR A 21 6.84 8.56 -0.22
CA THR A 21 7.40 9.45 -1.25
C THR A 21 8.51 8.76 -2.04
N VAL A 22 8.38 8.73 -3.35
CA VAL A 22 9.37 8.18 -4.27
C VAL A 22 9.80 9.23 -5.28
N LYS A 23 11.09 9.24 -5.59
CA LYS A 23 11.69 10.04 -6.64
C LYS A 23 11.94 9.16 -7.85
N THR A 24 11.42 9.59 -8.98
CA THR A 24 11.56 8.92 -10.27
C THR A 24 12.37 9.81 -11.21
N GLN A 25 13.29 9.20 -11.94
CA GLN A 25 14.13 9.88 -12.91
C GLN A 25 14.08 9.10 -14.22
N PHE A 26 13.67 9.79 -15.28
CA PHE A 26 13.55 9.29 -16.63
C PHE A 26 14.62 9.97 -17.48
N LYS A 27 15.51 9.19 -18.08
CA LYS A 27 16.48 9.68 -19.06
C LYS A 27 16.14 9.09 -20.42
N PHE A 28 15.66 9.94 -21.32
CA PHE A 28 15.39 9.61 -22.72
C PHE A 28 16.60 10.01 -23.55
N GLU A 29 17.19 9.06 -24.27
CA GLU A 29 18.32 9.35 -25.18
C GLU A 29 17.86 9.99 -26.49
N ASP A 30 16.64 9.66 -26.92
CA ASP A 30 16.03 10.12 -28.16
C ASP A 30 14.62 10.64 -27.85
N ASP A 31 14.08 11.46 -28.73
CA ASP A 31 12.71 11.93 -28.63
C ASP A 31 11.75 10.74 -28.62
N THR A 32 10.87 10.68 -27.62
CA THR A 32 10.12 9.47 -27.33
C THR A 32 8.65 9.74 -27.08
N ASN A 33 7.81 8.92 -27.71
CA ASN A 33 6.39 8.83 -27.38
C ASN A 33 6.19 7.93 -26.14
N VAL A 34 5.48 8.45 -25.16
CA VAL A 34 5.08 7.71 -23.95
C VAL A 34 3.58 7.49 -24.01
N LEU A 35 3.15 6.25 -23.78
CA LEU A 35 1.73 5.91 -23.69
C LEU A 35 1.21 6.12 -22.27
N TRP A 36 2.00 5.70 -21.28
CA TRP A 36 1.66 5.85 -19.86
C TRP A 36 2.88 5.61 -18.97
N SER A 37 2.99 6.34 -17.87
CA SER A 37 3.97 6.09 -16.80
C SER A 37 3.33 6.24 -15.43
N GLY A 38 3.65 5.34 -14.51
CA GLY A 38 3.19 5.45 -13.14
C GLY A 38 3.90 4.51 -12.19
N ILE A 39 3.64 4.73 -10.91
CA ILE A 39 4.12 3.89 -9.81
C ILE A 39 2.98 3.04 -9.28
N ARG A 40 3.26 1.77 -8.99
CA ARG A 40 2.33 0.82 -8.38
C ARG A 40 2.93 0.27 -7.11
N LEU A 41 2.17 0.32 -6.03
CA LEU A 41 2.46 -0.44 -4.82
C LEU A 41 1.83 -1.82 -4.97
N ILE A 42 2.67 -2.85 -4.97
CA ILE A 42 2.29 -4.24 -5.24
C ILE A 42 2.63 -5.08 -4.02
N THR A 43 1.79 -6.08 -3.74
CA THR A 43 2.03 -7.13 -2.77
C THR A 43 1.83 -8.48 -3.44
N ASN A 44 2.57 -9.49 -3.00
CA ASN A 44 2.49 -10.86 -3.53
C ASN A 44 2.01 -11.82 -2.43
N PRO A 45 0.75 -11.71 -1.95
CA PRO A 45 0.23 -12.61 -0.94
C PRO A 45 0.19 -14.05 -1.50
N PRO A 46 0.10 -15.09 -0.64
CA PRO A 46 0.93 -16.31 -0.67
C PRO A 46 0.87 -17.20 -1.93
N CYS A 47 0.05 -16.85 -2.91
CA CYS A 47 -0.08 -17.50 -4.20
C CYS A 47 0.88 -16.90 -5.25
N LEU A 48 1.80 -16.00 -4.86
CA LEU A 48 2.71 -15.24 -5.73
C LEU A 48 2.02 -14.39 -6.80
N LYS A 49 0.70 -14.21 -6.72
CA LYS A 49 -0.05 -13.35 -7.62
C LYS A 49 0.21 -11.89 -7.25
N GLU A 50 0.70 -11.10 -8.19
CA GLU A 50 0.86 -9.65 -8.01
C GLU A 50 -0.52 -9.03 -7.75
N VAL A 51 -0.70 -8.42 -6.58
CA VAL A 51 -1.91 -7.66 -6.23
C VAL A 51 -1.54 -6.20 -6.09
N GLN A 52 -2.23 -5.35 -6.85
CA GLN A 52 -2.07 -3.92 -6.78
C GLN A 52 -2.81 -3.36 -5.56
N VAL A 53 -2.06 -2.73 -4.66
CA VAL A 53 -2.58 -2.06 -3.45
C VAL A 53 -2.99 -0.63 -3.75
N SER A 54 -2.13 0.07 -4.48
CA SER A 54 -2.34 1.46 -4.89
C SER A 54 -1.55 1.75 -6.17
N LYS A 55 -2.01 2.74 -6.93
CA LYS A 55 -1.37 3.24 -8.15
C LYS A 55 -1.38 4.76 -8.11
N GLU A 56 -0.33 5.37 -8.64
CA GLU A 56 -0.26 6.80 -8.89
C GLU A 56 0.32 7.03 -10.29
N GLU A 57 -0.31 7.92 -11.06
CA GLU A 57 0.15 8.27 -12.40
C GLU A 57 1.26 9.32 -12.33
N ILE A 58 2.29 9.17 -13.17
CA ILE A 58 3.37 10.17 -13.35
C ILE A 58 3.20 10.88 -14.70
N PHE A 59 3.12 10.12 -15.79
CA PHE A 59 2.95 10.68 -17.14
C PHE A 59 1.74 10.06 -17.82
N SER A 60 0.89 10.90 -18.39
CA SER A 60 -0.14 10.51 -19.36
C SER A 60 0.47 10.31 -20.75
N LYS A 61 -0.35 9.89 -21.71
CA LYS A 61 0.04 9.79 -23.12
C LYS A 61 0.63 11.12 -23.60
N GLY A 62 1.76 11.07 -24.32
CA GLY A 62 2.46 12.30 -24.69
C GLY A 62 3.76 12.08 -25.47
N TYR A 63 4.36 13.20 -25.90
CA TYR A 63 5.64 13.26 -26.59
C TYR A 63 6.68 13.98 -25.73
N PHE A 64 7.90 13.48 -25.71
CA PHE A 64 8.99 13.97 -24.85
C PHE A 64 10.26 14.15 -25.67
N GLU A 65 10.89 15.32 -25.55
CA GLU A 65 12.23 15.57 -26.07
C GLU A 65 13.28 14.68 -25.36
N ALA A 66 14.37 14.37 -26.06
CA ALA A 66 15.54 13.72 -25.48
C ALA A 66 16.08 14.56 -24.30
N GLY A 67 16.20 13.93 -23.12
CA GLY A 67 16.47 14.68 -21.90
C GLY A 67 16.24 13.93 -20.59
N GLU A 68 16.33 14.69 -19.50
CA GLU A 68 16.14 14.19 -18.14
C GLU A 68 14.92 14.81 -17.47
N TYR A 69 14.00 13.95 -17.01
CA TYR A 69 12.78 14.33 -16.33
C TYR A 69 12.72 13.67 -14.94
N ILE A 70 12.56 14.48 -13.90
CA ILE A 70 12.56 14.05 -12.50
C ILE A 70 11.20 14.37 -11.86
N ARG A 71 10.53 13.36 -11.31
CA ARG A 71 9.21 13.51 -10.68
C ARG A 71 9.17 12.86 -9.30
N GLU A 72 8.66 13.59 -8.33
CA GLU A 72 8.44 13.13 -6.97
C GLU A 72 6.94 12.89 -6.76
N LYS A 73 6.57 11.64 -6.49
CA LYS A 73 5.17 11.27 -6.21
C LYS A 73 5.08 10.61 -4.86
N SER A 74 3.91 10.74 -4.23
CA SER A 74 3.66 10.21 -2.90
C SER A 74 2.43 9.31 -2.90
N ILE A 75 2.58 8.07 -2.47
CA ILE A 75 1.48 7.11 -2.31
C ILE A 75 1.06 7.11 -0.84
N LEU A 76 -0.21 7.42 -0.54
CA LEU A 76 -0.73 7.31 0.83
C LEU A 76 -0.92 5.84 1.21
N ILE A 77 -0.25 5.37 2.26
CA ILE A 77 -0.45 4.04 2.82
C ILE A 77 -1.72 4.07 3.67
N LYS A 78 -2.84 3.60 3.10
CA LYS A 78 -4.14 3.59 3.79
C LYS A 78 -4.12 2.72 5.05
N SER A 79 -5.03 3.01 5.98
CA SER A 79 -5.17 2.29 7.26
C SER A 79 -5.54 0.82 7.13
N ASN A 80 -6.12 0.42 6.00
CA ASN A 80 -6.49 -0.97 5.72
C ASN A 80 -5.33 -1.81 5.17
N VAL A 81 -4.17 -1.22 4.86
CA VAL A 81 -2.97 -1.94 4.41
C VAL A 81 -2.41 -2.79 5.53
N VAL A 82 -2.08 -4.04 5.23
CA VAL A 82 -1.46 -4.96 6.18
C VAL A 82 0.03 -4.61 6.34
N PRO A 83 0.61 -4.61 7.55
CA PRO A 83 2.05 -4.48 7.72
C PRO A 83 2.82 -5.60 7.01
N THR A 84 4.09 -5.35 6.70
CA THR A 84 5.01 -6.38 6.21
C THR A 84 5.20 -7.45 7.27
N ILE A 85 4.95 -8.72 6.91
CA ILE A 85 5.09 -9.88 7.79
C ILE A 85 6.05 -10.86 7.13
N LYS A 86 7.32 -10.82 7.55
CA LYS A 86 8.41 -11.61 6.95
C LYS A 86 8.16 -13.11 7.02
N ASN A 87 7.60 -13.60 8.13
CA ASN A 87 7.31 -15.03 8.34
C ASN A 87 6.17 -15.58 7.46
N ARG A 88 5.42 -14.70 6.78
CA ARG A 88 4.26 -15.05 5.94
C ARG A 88 4.48 -14.65 4.47
N ASP A 89 5.72 -14.31 4.10
CA ASP A 89 6.09 -13.78 2.78
C ASP A 89 5.24 -12.60 2.29
N LEU A 90 4.63 -11.86 3.22
CA LEU A 90 3.87 -10.67 2.89
C LEU A 90 4.83 -9.49 2.76
N LYS A 91 5.34 -9.31 1.54
CA LYS A 91 6.29 -8.26 1.16
C LYS A 91 5.65 -7.28 0.19
N TYR A 92 6.10 -6.03 0.26
CA TYR A 92 5.64 -4.95 -0.61
C TYR A 92 6.75 -4.47 -1.53
N PHE A 93 6.34 -4.10 -2.74
CA PHE A 93 7.23 -3.62 -3.79
C PHE A 93 6.63 -2.37 -4.42
N VAL A 94 7.46 -1.37 -4.69
CA VAL A 94 7.09 -0.27 -5.59
C VAL A 94 7.65 -0.58 -6.95
N LYS A 95 6.76 -0.64 -7.93
CA LYS A 95 7.08 -0.88 -9.34
C LYS A 95 6.81 0.40 -10.12
N LEU A 96 7.88 1.02 -10.62
CA LEU A 96 7.80 2.05 -11.65
C LEU A 96 7.61 1.37 -12.99
N ILE A 97 6.62 1.81 -13.76
CA ILE A 97 6.30 1.25 -15.07
C ILE A 97 6.22 2.39 -16.07
N LEU A 98 6.91 2.23 -17.20
CA LEU A 98 6.82 3.09 -18.38
C LEU A 98 6.36 2.24 -19.57
N ARG A 99 5.31 2.68 -20.25
CA ARG A 99 4.77 2.08 -21.48
C ARG A 99 5.08 2.98 -22.67
N GLN A 100 5.60 2.37 -23.73
CA GLN A 100 5.96 3.04 -24.97
C GLN A 100 5.45 2.21 -26.16
N PRO A 101 5.22 2.83 -27.32
CA PRO A 101 4.96 2.09 -28.54
C PRO A 101 6.14 1.15 -28.83
N ASN A 102 5.86 -0.11 -29.14
CA ASN A 102 6.92 -1.04 -29.49
C ASN A 102 7.44 -0.73 -30.91
N PRO A 103 8.76 -0.50 -31.08
CA PRO A 103 9.33 -0.16 -32.38
C PRO A 103 9.29 -1.30 -33.40
N ILE A 104 9.11 -2.55 -32.96
CA ILE A 104 9.11 -3.75 -33.82
C ILE A 104 7.69 -4.22 -34.12
N ASN A 105 6.79 -4.21 -33.13
CA ASN A 105 5.41 -4.63 -33.29
C ASN A 105 4.42 -3.57 -32.79
N PRO A 106 3.77 -2.79 -33.67
CA PRO A 106 2.87 -1.71 -33.25
C PRO A 106 1.60 -2.17 -32.52
N GLU A 107 1.27 -3.47 -32.56
CA GLU A 107 0.15 -4.06 -31.80
C GLU A 107 0.49 -4.29 -30.32
N ASP A 108 1.78 -4.30 -29.96
CA ASP A 108 2.24 -4.52 -28.59
C ASP A 108 2.87 -3.25 -27.99
N ASP A 109 2.81 -3.14 -26.67
CA ASP A 109 3.51 -2.08 -25.94
C ASP A 109 4.88 -2.56 -25.45
N LEU A 110 5.89 -1.72 -25.60
CA LEU A 110 7.14 -1.88 -24.89
C LEU A 110 6.97 -1.43 -23.43
N VAL A 111 7.09 -2.36 -22.48
CA VAL A 111 6.96 -2.09 -21.04
C VAL A 111 8.32 -2.16 -20.36
N ILE A 112 8.80 -1.02 -19.86
CA ILE A 112 10.02 -0.92 -19.07
C ILE A 112 9.63 -0.76 -17.62
N ASN A 113 10.21 -1.58 -16.72
CA ASN A 113 9.91 -1.52 -15.30
C ASN A 113 11.16 -1.47 -14.41
N LYS A 114 10.98 -0.89 -13.23
CA LYS A 114 11.95 -0.91 -12.13
C LYS A 114 11.21 -1.15 -10.82
N THR A 115 11.75 -2.05 -10.01
CA THR A 115 11.11 -2.46 -8.76
C THR A 115 12.05 -2.18 -7.58
N GLN A 116 11.48 -1.75 -6.46
CA GLN A 116 12.18 -1.54 -5.20
C GLN A 116 11.37 -2.12 -4.04
N ASP A 117 12.05 -2.81 -3.12
CA ASP A 117 11.45 -3.43 -1.93
C ASP A 117 11.16 -2.38 -0.86
N ILE A 118 10.01 -2.52 -0.19
CA ILE A 118 9.59 -1.60 0.88
C ILE A 118 9.01 -2.37 2.08
N GLU A 119 9.40 -1.96 3.28
CA GLU A 119 8.86 -2.46 4.54
C GLU A 119 7.79 -1.50 5.08
N ILE A 120 6.55 -1.98 5.14
CA ILE A 120 5.42 -1.26 5.74
C ILE A 120 5.27 -1.68 7.21
N LYS A 121 5.38 -0.74 8.15
CA LYS A 121 5.22 -0.99 9.60
C LYS A 121 3.90 -0.44 10.13
N ALA A 122 3.31 -1.10 11.12
CA ALA A 122 2.17 -0.53 11.85
C ALA A 122 2.62 0.63 12.75
N LYS A 123 1.81 1.70 12.85
CA LYS A 123 2.02 2.72 13.88
C LYS A 123 1.67 2.11 15.25
N ASN A 124 2.53 2.34 16.24
CA ASN A 124 2.33 1.90 17.63
C ASN A 124 1.02 2.40 18.26
N SER A 125 0.38 3.42 17.67
CA SER A 125 -0.83 4.07 18.17
C SER A 125 -2.13 3.24 18.07
N GLY A 126 -2.11 2.08 17.39
CA GLY A 126 -3.30 1.23 17.20
C GLY A 126 -3.30 -0.08 18.01
N ILE A 127 -2.17 -0.47 18.60
CA ILE A 127 -2.14 -1.66 19.48
C ILE A 127 -2.74 -1.19 20.80
N GLN A 128 -4.07 -1.25 20.93
CA GLN A 128 -4.74 -1.15 22.23
C GLN A 128 -3.89 -1.96 23.21
N THR A 129 -3.34 -1.29 24.20
CA THR A 129 -2.67 -1.94 25.33
C THR A 129 -3.74 -2.72 26.06
N LYS A 130 -4.04 -3.92 25.55
CA LYS A 130 -4.95 -4.84 26.19
C LYS A 130 -4.33 -5.11 27.56
N ILE A 131 -4.95 -4.52 28.57
CA ILE A 131 -4.48 -4.65 29.95
C ILE A 131 -4.61 -6.14 30.28
N PRO A 132 -3.54 -6.81 30.74
CA PRO A 132 -3.61 -8.23 31.05
C PRO A 132 -4.70 -8.48 32.09
N LYS A 133 -5.65 -9.36 31.79
CA LYS A 133 -6.74 -9.75 32.70
C LYS A 133 -6.61 -11.22 33.07
N PRO A 134 -6.83 -11.58 34.35
CA PRO A 134 -6.87 -12.98 34.74
C PRO A 134 -8.06 -13.67 34.07
N ILE A 135 -7.88 -14.95 33.73
CA ILE A 135 -8.95 -15.80 33.20
C ILE A 135 -9.23 -16.88 34.25
N SER A 136 -10.48 -16.99 34.67
CA SER A 136 -10.95 -18.04 35.57
C SER A 136 -12.24 -18.62 35.01
N PHE A 137 -12.29 -19.94 34.85
CA PHE A 137 -13.51 -20.63 34.44
C PHE A 137 -13.55 -22.05 34.99
N SER A 138 -14.76 -22.60 35.08
CA SER A 138 -15.05 -23.95 35.51
C SER A 138 -15.90 -24.63 34.46
N ILE A 139 -15.42 -25.73 33.89
CA ILE A 139 -16.16 -26.51 32.89
C ILE A 139 -16.02 -27.99 33.26
N SER A 140 -17.17 -28.66 33.45
CA SER A 140 -17.24 -30.11 33.65
C SER A 140 -16.27 -30.65 34.73
N GLY A 141 -16.24 -30.03 35.91
CA GLY A 141 -15.40 -30.47 37.04
C GLY A 141 -13.92 -30.09 36.93
N LEU A 142 -13.52 -29.33 35.91
CA LEU A 142 -12.18 -28.75 35.77
C LEU A 142 -12.24 -27.23 36.00
N ASN A 143 -11.60 -26.76 37.08
CA ASN A 143 -11.38 -25.34 37.30
C ASN A 143 -9.99 -24.96 36.76
N ILE A 144 -9.92 -23.89 35.97
CA ILE A 144 -8.66 -23.34 35.47
C ILE A 144 -8.56 -21.88 35.85
N LEU A 145 -7.36 -21.50 36.29
CA LEU A 145 -7.00 -20.14 36.63
C LEU A 145 -5.68 -19.77 35.92
N LEU A 146 -5.76 -18.76 35.07
CA LEU A 146 -4.63 -18.08 34.44
C LEU A 146 -4.46 -16.70 35.07
N SER A 147 -3.23 -16.32 35.42
CA SER A 147 -2.94 -15.00 36.00
C SER A 147 -3.19 -13.86 35.01
N LYS A 148 -3.09 -14.13 33.71
CA LYS A 148 -3.27 -13.15 32.63
C LYS A 148 -3.63 -13.82 31.30
N ASP A 149 -4.19 -13.04 30.38
CA ASP A 149 -4.53 -13.43 29.01
C ASP A 149 -3.51 -12.94 27.97
N VAL A 150 -2.53 -12.10 28.38
CA VAL A 150 -1.50 -11.52 27.51
C VAL A 150 -0.10 -12.01 27.85
N PHE A 151 0.59 -12.62 26.89
CA PHE A 151 1.93 -13.20 27.03
C PHE A 151 2.91 -12.63 26.02
N LYS A 152 4.22 -12.71 26.31
CA LYS A 152 5.29 -12.38 25.36
C LYS A 152 5.90 -13.65 24.74
N PRO A 153 6.49 -13.58 23.54
CA PRO A 153 7.33 -14.65 23.03
C PRO A 153 8.42 -15.03 24.04
N GLY A 154 8.67 -16.33 24.24
CA GLY A 154 9.60 -16.85 25.25
C GLY A 154 9.07 -16.91 26.69
N GLU A 155 7.92 -16.30 26.99
CA GLU A 155 7.32 -16.32 28.32
C GLU A 155 6.74 -17.69 28.68
N THR A 156 6.79 -18.07 29.96
CA THR A 156 6.15 -19.31 30.44
C THR A 156 4.76 -19.02 31.00
N ILE A 157 3.75 -19.67 30.43
CA ILE A 157 2.37 -19.65 30.90
C ILE A 157 2.25 -20.60 32.09
N LYS A 158 1.94 -20.05 33.27
CA LYS A 158 1.55 -20.84 34.44
C LYS A 158 0.04 -21.00 34.47
N ILE A 159 -0.41 -22.25 34.38
CA ILE A 159 -1.82 -22.61 34.31
C ILE A 159 -2.15 -23.38 35.58
N ASN A 160 -2.88 -22.75 36.49
CA ASN A 160 -3.34 -23.43 37.69
C ASN A 160 -4.63 -24.19 37.36
N PHE A 161 -4.76 -25.40 37.86
CA PHE A 161 -5.95 -26.22 37.66
C PHE A 161 -6.32 -26.99 38.93
N SER A 162 -7.60 -27.31 39.08
CA SER A 162 -8.09 -28.25 40.08
C SER A 162 -9.20 -29.11 39.48
N SER A 163 -9.12 -30.42 39.69
CA SER A 163 -10.16 -31.35 39.26
C SER A 163 -10.06 -32.65 40.04
N ASP A 164 -11.20 -33.18 40.47
CA ASP A 164 -11.29 -34.47 41.17
C ASP A 164 -11.71 -35.62 40.23
N GLU A 165 -12.26 -35.27 39.06
CA GLU A 165 -12.90 -36.19 38.10
C GLU A 165 -11.95 -36.65 36.97
N LEU A 166 -10.84 -35.94 36.78
CA LEU A 166 -9.89 -36.23 35.70
C LEU A 166 -8.85 -37.29 36.09
N ARG A 167 -8.40 -38.06 35.10
CA ARG A 167 -7.22 -38.93 35.19
C ARG A 167 -5.98 -38.25 34.61
N GLU A 168 -6.19 -37.40 33.62
CA GLU A 168 -5.14 -36.81 32.82
C GLU A 168 -5.59 -35.47 32.25
N LEU A 169 -4.68 -34.50 32.26
CA LEU A 169 -4.87 -33.18 31.66
C LEU A 169 -3.74 -32.91 30.67
N GLU A 170 -4.12 -32.57 29.45
CA GLU A 170 -3.23 -32.11 28.39
C GLU A 170 -3.65 -30.71 27.94
N ILE A 171 -2.68 -29.82 27.80
CA ILE A 171 -2.88 -28.44 27.36
C ILE A 171 -2.01 -28.22 26.14
N ARG A 172 -2.61 -27.79 25.03
CA ARG A 172 -1.92 -27.46 23.79
C ARG A 172 -2.03 -25.97 23.51
N LEU A 173 -0.91 -25.33 23.21
CA LEU A 173 -0.88 -23.99 22.62
C LEU A 173 -1.09 -24.13 21.11
N LEU A 174 -2.21 -23.60 20.63
CA LEU A 174 -2.56 -23.58 19.22
C LEU A 174 -2.31 -22.21 18.63
N GLN A 175 -1.69 -22.19 17.45
CA GLN A 175 -1.61 -21.03 16.59
C GLN A 175 -2.56 -21.23 15.41
N ASN A 176 -3.65 -20.47 15.39
CA ASN A 176 -4.49 -20.35 14.22
C ASN A 176 -4.03 -19.16 13.38
N ALA A 177 -3.63 -19.40 12.15
CA ALA A 177 -3.11 -18.36 11.30
C ALA A 177 -3.41 -18.63 9.83
N ASN A 178 -3.65 -17.56 9.08
CA ASN A 178 -4.33 -17.64 7.80
C ASN A 178 -3.55 -18.42 6.71
N VAL A 179 -4.36 -19.09 5.90
CA VAL A 179 -4.26 -19.70 4.55
C VAL A 179 -2.90 -20.07 3.94
N VAL A 180 -2.79 -21.31 3.46
CA VAL A 180 -1.82 -21.72 2.44
C VAL A 180 -2.46 -21.70 1.05
N CYS A 181 -1.71 -21.23 0.07
CA CYS A 181 -2.13 -21.29 -1.32
C CYS A 181 -1.97 -22.69 -1.88
N HIS A 182 -3.08 -23.26 -2.33
CA HIS A 182 -3.11 -24.53 -3.03
C HIS A 182 -3.08 -24.28 -4.55
N CYS A 183 -2.10 -24.88 -5.22
CA CYS A 183 -1.99 -24.90 -6.67
C CYS A 183 -2.56 -26.24 -7.16
N GLU A 184 -3.60 -26.21 -8.00
CA GLU A 184 -4.03 -27.44 -8.68
C GLU A 184 -2.95 -27.89 -9.66
N ALA A 185 -2.66 -29.19 -9.72
CA ALA A 185 -1.58 -29.76 -10.54
C ALA A 185 -1.68 -29.44 -12.04
N TYR A 186 -2.85 -29.01 -12.53
CA TYR A 186 -3.13 -28.70 -13.93
C TYR A 186 -3.62 -27.26 -14.17
N GLY A 187 -3.61 -26.40 -13.14
CA GLY A 187 -4.02 -24.99 -13.27
C GLY A 187 -2.84 -24.07 -13.59
N GLN A 188 -2.99 -23.16 -14.57
CA GLN A 188 -1.97 -22.15 -14.89
C GLN A 188 -1.78 -21.10 -13.78
N ALA A 189 -2.69 -21.01 -12.80
CA ALA A 189 -2.63 -20.03 -11.73
C ALA A 189 -3.04 -20.61 -10.35
N CYS A 190 -2.13 -20.53 -9.37
CA CYS A 190 -2.42 -20.79 -7.97
C CYS A 190 -3.42 -19.75 -7.46
N SER A 191 -4.66 -20.17 -7.18
CA SER A 191 -5.74 -19.25 -6.80
C SER A 191 -6.62 -19.77 -5.66
N LYS A 192 -6.46 -21.04 -5.26
CA LYS A 192 -7.22 -21.63 -4.16
C LYS A 192 -6.52 -21.38 -2.83
N VAL A 193 -7.32 -20.94 -1.88
CA VAL A 193 -6.94 -20.44 -0.57
C VAL A 193 -7.59 -21.41 0.43
N GLU A 194 -6.79 -22.27 1.06
CA GLU A 194 -7.27 -23.24 2.06
C GLU A 194 -6.83 -22.87 3.49
N GLU A 195 -7.80 -22.78 4.41
CA GLU A 195 -7.53 -22.55 5.82
C GLU A 195 -6.86 -23.80 6.42
N LEU A 196 -5.60 -23.65 6.85
CA LEU A 196 -4.94 -24.72 7.56
C LEU A 196 -5.54 -24.88 8.97
N PRO A 197 -5.64 -26.12 9.48
CA PRO A 197 -5.98 -26.33 10.88
C PRO A 197 -4.93 -25.66 11.80
N PRO A 198 -5.33 -25.23 13.01
CA PRO A 198 -4.40 -24.60 13.95
C PRO A 198 -3.18 -25.48 14.24
N ALA A 199 -1.98 -24.89 14.13
CA ALA A 199 -0.73 -25.57 14.40
C ALA A 199 -0.50 -25.68 15.92
N ILE A 200 0.01 -26.83 16.38
CA ILE A 200 0.40 -27.01 17.79
C ILE A 200 1.80 -26.41 17.97
N ALA A 201 1.87 -25.28 18.69
CA ALA A 201 3.11 -24.57 18.96
C ALA A 201 3.80 -25.01 20.27
N GLY A 202 3.10 -25.78 21.10
CA GLY A 202 3.63 -26.40 22.31
C GLY A 202 2.55 -27.18 23.04
N ASP A 203 2.97 -28.13 23.87
CA ASP A 203 2.09 -28.98 24.66
C ASP A 203 2.65 -29.23 26.07
N ALA A 204 1.75 -29.43 27.03
CA ALA A 204 2.07 -29.81 28.40
C ALA A 204 1.03 -30.82 28.89
N ARG A 205 1.50 -31.94 29.44
CA ARG A 205 0.65 -33.04 29.90
C ARG A 205 1.02 -33.45 31.32
N THR A 206 0.01 -33.77 32.13
CA THR A 206 0.19 -34.35 33.47
C THR A 206 -0.87 -35.39 33.77
N THR A 207 -0.43 -36.46 34.44
CA THR A 207 -1.29 -37.45 35.11
C THR A 207 -1.36 -37.21 36.62
N ASN A 208 -0.45 -36.39 37.17
CA ASN A 208 -0.46 -35.98 38.57
C ASN A 208 -1.26 -34.69 38.72
N LEU A 209 -2.51 -34.82 39.21
CA LEU A 209 -3.41 -33.70 39.43
C LEU A 209 -3.19 -32.97 40.76
N GLU A 210 -2.46 -33.58 41.70
CA GLU A 210 -2.11 -32.94 42.99
C GLU A 210 -1.12 -31.78 42.81
N LYS A 211 -0.36 -31.79 41.70
CA LYS A 211 0.57 -30.71 41.35
C LYS A 211 -0.15 -29.37 41.17
N LYS A 212 -1.45 -29.35 40.86
CA LYS A 212 -2.33 -28.16 40.73
C LYS A 212 -1.88 -27.08 39.73
N PHE A 213 -0.75 -27.24 39.05
CA PHE A 213 -0.30 -26.33 38.00
C PHE A 213 0.49 -27.03 36.90
N LEU A 214 0.41 -26.46 35.69
CA LEU A 214 1.21 -26.79 34.52
C LEU A 214 1.96 -25.54 34.05
N LEU A 215 3.14 -25.76 33.46
CA LEU A 215 3.96 -24.72 32.84
C LEU A 215 4.05 -25.02 31.35
N LEU A 216 3.75 -24.02 30.52
CA LEU A 216 3.81 -24.12 29.07
C LEU A 216 4.61 -22.94 28.52
N LYS A 217 5.75 -23.19 27.88
CA LYS A 217 6.61 -22.12 27.33
C LYS A 217 6.08 -21.66 25.97
N VAL A 218 5.86 -20.36 25.81
CA VAL A 218 5.60 -19.75 24.50
C VAL A 218 6.89 -19.76 23.68
N PRO A 219 6.87 -20.22 22.41
CA PRO A 219 8.06 -20.18 21.56
C PRO A 219 8.67 -18.78 21.47
N GLU A 220 10.00 -18.69 21.41
CA GLU A 220 10.69 -17.39 21.28
C GLU A 220 10.44 -16.75 19.92
N ILE A 221 10.25 -17.58 18.89
CA ILE A 221 9.87 -17.16 17.53
C ILE A 221 8.35 -16.97 17.36
N ALA A 222 7.57 -16.98 18.45
CA ALA A 222 6.11 -16.87 18.38
C ALA A 222 5.70 -15.53 17.75
N GLU A 223 4.90 -15.62 16.69
CA GLU A 223 4.34 -14.47 16.02
C GLU A 223 3.31 -13.75 16.91
N PRO A 224 3.35 -12.41 17.02
CA PRO A 224 2.36 -11.67 17.79
C PRO A 224 0.93 -11.86 17.27
N SER A 225 -0.04 -11.74 18.17
CA SER A 225 -1.45 -11.70 17.81
C SER A 225 -1.78 -10.45 17.01
N TYR A 226 -2.34 -10.63 15.83
CA TYR A 226 -2.87 -9.53 15.02
C TYR A 226 -4.01 -10.03 14.13
N ASN A 227 -4.84 -9.10 13.68
CA ASN A 227 -5.93 -9.37 12.74
C ASN A 227 -5.97 -8.23 11.71
N PHE A 228 -5.24 -8.41 10.61
CA PHE A 228 -5.20 -7.45 9.53
C PHE A 228 -5.95 -8.04 8.33
N VAL A 229 -7.13 -7.48 8.04
CA VAL A 229 -7.92 -7.85 6.87
C VAL A 229 -7.85 -6.69 5.89
N TYR A 230 -7.28 -6.92 4.71
CA TYR A 230 -7.35 -6.00 3.59
C TYR A 230 -8.47 -6.42 2.63
N SER A 231 -9.27 -5.44 2.21
CA SER A 231 -10.17 -5.56 1.07
C SER A 231 -9.83 -4.47 0.06
N PRO A 232 -9.63 -4.80 -1.23
CA PRO A 232 -9.34 -3.80 -2.24
C PRO A 232 -10.46 -2.77 -2.31
N SER A 233 -10.08 -1.50 -2.50
CA SER A 233 -11.02 -0.38 -2.58
C SER A 233 -11.90 -0.45 -3.84
N GLU A 234 -11.36 -1.01 -4.92
CA GLU A 234 -12.05 -1.21 -6.19
C GLU A 234 -12.62 -2.63 -6.23
N LYS A 235 -13.94 -2.77 -6.43
CA LYS A 235 -14.64 -4.05 -6.63
C LYS A 235 -14.38 -4.62 -8.03
N GLU A 236 -13.15 -4.59 -8.51
CA GLU A 236 -12.84 -5.17 -9.82
C GLU A 236 -12.76 -6.71 -9.69
N GLN A 237 -13.89 -7.31 -10.06
CA GLN A 237 -14.16 -8.70 -10.46
C GLN A 237 -13.77 -9.88 -9.56
N PHE A 238 -13.19 -9.66 -8.39
CA PHE A 238 -12.69 -10.81 -7.65
C PHE A 238 -13.02 -10.91 -6.16
N GLY A 239 -13.63 -9.90 -5.52
CA GLY A 239 -14.15 -10.05 -4.14
C GLY A 239 -13.15 -10.61 -3.10
N PHE A 240 -11.86 -10.68 -3.42
CA PHE A 240 -10.87 -11.36 -2.60
C PHE A 240 -10.60 -10.49 -1.38
N LYS A 241 -11.04 -10.96 -0.21
CA LYS A 241 -10.52 -10.51 1.07
C LYS A 241 -9.18 -11.19 1.26
N TYR A 242 -8.11 -10.41 1.31
CA TYR A 242 -6.78 -10.92 1.61
C TYR A 242 -6.29 -10.29 2.90
N GLY A 243 -5.75 -11.10 3.78
CA GLY A 243 -5.40 -10.64 5.11
C GLY A 243 -4.57 -11.67 5.83
N ALA A 244 -3.89 -11.21 6.86
CA ALA A 244 -3.14 -12.06 7.75
C ALA A 244 -3.73 -11.87 9.15
N TYR A 245 -4.06 -12.99 9.79
CA TYR A 245 -4.28 -13.02 11.21
C TYR A 245 -3.41 -14.10 11.81
N THR A 246 -2.98 -13.84 13.05
CA THR A 246 -2.42 -14.84 13.95
C THR A 246 -3.22 -14.74 15.24
N GLN A 247 -3.94 -15.82 15.55
CA GLN A 247 -4.72 -15.99 16.76
C GLN A 247 -4.12 -17.15 17.55
N TRP A 248 -4.07 -16.99 18.87
CA TRP A 248 -3.51 -17.99 19.75
C TRP A 248 -4.60 -18.49 20.69
N SER A 249 -4.70 -19.80 20.87
CA SER A 249 -5.63 -20.42 21.83
C SER A 249 -4.94 -21.51 22.64
N LEU A 250 -5.39 -21.69 23.87
CA LEU A 250 -5.03 -22.83 24.71
C LEU A 250 -6.15 -23.86 24.61
N ARG A 251 -5.85 -25.02 24.03
CA ARG A 251 -6.76 -26.15 23.96
C ARG A 251 -6.52 -27.08 25.14
N PHE A 252 -7.55 -27.23 25.96
CA PHE A 252 -7.56 -28.12 27.12
C PHE A 252 -8.20 -29.44 26.72
N ILE A 253 -7.54 -30.55 27.06
CA ILE A 253 -8.00 -31.91 26.81
C ILE A 253 -7.90 -32.67 28.13
N GLY A 254 -9.04 -32.87 28.79
CA GLY A 254 -9.15 -33.63 30.02
C GLY A 254 -9.73 -35.02 29.75
N LYS A 255 -9.02 -36.09 30.14
CA LYS A 255 -9.59 -37.45 30.15
C LYS A 255 -10.15 -37.75 31.54
N LYS A 256 -11.43 -38.06 31.61
CA LYS A 256 -12.11 -38.42 32.86
C LYS A 256 -11.65 -39.79 33.37
N LYS A 257 -11.76 -39.99 34.69
CA LYS A 257 -11.65 -41.32 35.28
C LYS A 257 -12.84 -42.18 34.79
N PRO A 258 -12.68 -43.51 34.64
CA PRO A 258 -13.73 -44.39 34.12
C PRO A 258 -15.07 -44.25 34.85
N GLU A 259 -15.02 -43.94 36.16
CA GLU A 259 -16.17 -43.74 37.04
C GLU A 259 -17.05 -42.53 36.67
N PHE A 260 -16.50 -41.55 35.96
CA PHE A 260 -17.17 -40.29 35.59
C PHE A 260 -17.47 -40.18 34.09
N GLY A 261 -17.33 -41.30 33.35
CA GLY A 261 -17.59 -41.40 31.91
C GLY A 261 -16.32 -41.44 31.05
N VAL A 262 -16.50 -41.79 29.77
CA VAL A 262 -15.39 -42.02 28.81
C VAL A 262 -15.15 -40.79 27.92
N GLU A 263 -16.11 -39.86 27.84
CA GLU A 263 -16.00 -38.69 26.98
C GLU A 263 -14.94 -37.70 27.49
N PRO A 264 -13.96 -37.32 26.64
CA PRO A 264 -12.95 -36.34 27.02
C PRO A 264 -13.51 -34.93 26.99
N ILE A 265 -13.16 -34.13 27.99
CA ILE A 265 -13.47 -32.70 28.03
C ILE A 265 -12.52 -31.99 27.06
N LYS A 266 -13.07 -31.23 26.12
CA LYS A 266 -12.31 -30.45 25.14
C LYS A 266 -12.89 -29.05 25.01
N PHE A 267 -12.09 -28.02 25.22
CA PHE A 267 -12.47 -26.63 24.97
C PHE A 267 -11.22 -25.78 24.71
N GLU A 268 -11.42 -24.58 24.17
CA GLU A 268 -10.35 -23.66 23.79
C GLU A 268 -10.53 -22.31 24.49
N VAL A 269 -9.42 -21.73 24.93
CA VAL A 269 -9.37 -20.42 25.57
C VAL A 269 -8.49 -19.49 24.74
N PRO A 270 -9.02 -18.40 24.19
CA PRO A 270 -8.21 -17.47 23.40
C PRO A 270 -7.22 -16.72 24.31
N ILE A 271 -5.97 -16.59 23.84
CA ILE A 271 -4.93 -15.80 24.49
C ILE A 271 -4.33 -14.81 23.48
N THR A 272 -3.63 -13.80 23.99
CA THR A 272 -2.97 -12.78 23.16
C THR A 272 -1.47 -12.85 23.34
N ILE A 273 -0.72 -13.00 22.25
CA ILE A 273 0.75 -12.89 22.26
C ILE A 273 1.13 -11.48 21.79
N LYS A 274 1.96 -10.78 22.56
CA LYS A 274 2.40 -9.42 22.25
C LYS A 274 3.92 -9.37 22.15
N SER A 275 4.46 -8.84 21.06
CA SER A 275 5.87 -8.47 21.01
C SER A 275 6.14 -7.22 21.85
N SER A 276 7.30 -7.18 22.49
CA SER A 276 7.89 -5.93 22.97
C SER A 276 8.01 -4.97 21.78
N PRO A 277 7.67 -3.68 21.90
CA PRO A 277 7.92 -2.75 20.81
C PRO A 277 9.43 -2.76 20.53
N ILE A 278 9.79 -2.98 19.26
CA ILE A 278 11.12 -2.58 18.77
C ILE A 278 11.09 -1.07 18.85
N ALA A 279 11.64 -0.52 19.94
CA ALA A 279 11.90 0.89 20.05
C ALA A 279 13.06 1.23 19.09
N GLU A 280 12.77 1.24 17.79
CA GLU A 280 13.50 2.15 16.91
C GLU A 280 13.22 3.53 17.47
N LYS A 281 14.24 4.12 18.13
CA LYS A 281 14.21 5.52 18.54
C LYS A 281 13.76 6.31 17.31
N LYS A 282 12.51 6.80 17.36
CA LYS A 282 12.16 7.96 16.56
C LYS A 282 13.20 9.00 16.90
N VAL A 283 14.04 9.34 15.93
CA VAL A 283 14.48 10.72 15.84
C VAL A 283 13.16 11.48 15.72
N GLU A 284 12.78 12.18 16.79
CA GLU A 284 11.64 13.09 16.78
C GLU A 284 11.88 14.10 15.65
N LEU A 285 11.33 13.80 14.49
CA LEU A 285 10.86 14.84 13.60
C LEU A 285 9.55 15.30 14.20
N ASP A 286 9.65 16.47 14.82
CA ASP A 286 8.61 17.24 15.47
C ASP A 286 7.23 17.07 14.80
N LEU A 287 6.35 16.29 15.43
CA LEU A 287 5.04 15.90 14.91
C LEU A 287 3.97 16.99 15.10
N PHE A 288 4.36 18.17 15.56
CA PHE A 288 3.47 19.32 15.78
C PHE A 288 3.96 20.63 15.15
N ALA A 289 4.94 20.62 14.24
CA ALA A 289 5.36 21.82 13.52
C ALA A 289 4.47 22.20 12.31
N ASN A 290 3.29 21.59 12.12
CA ASN A 290 2.31 22.04 11.13
C ASN A 290 0.89 21.89 11.67
N GLU A 291 0.49 22.82 12.55
CA GLU A 291 -0.92 23.20 12.64
C GLU A 291 -1.35 23.78 11.29
N GLY A 292 -2.11 22.98 10.56
CA GLY A 292 -2.62 23.28 9.24
C GLY A 292 -3.41 22.09 8.72
N SER A 293 -4.51 21.77 9.41
CA SER A 293 -5.48 20.78 8.96
C SER A 293 -6.22 21.31 7.73
N ASP A 294 -5.60 21.21 6.56
CA ASP A 294 -6.36 21.27 5.32
C ASP A 294 -6.98 19.90 5.10
N ALA A 295 -8.30 19.85 5.32
CA ALA A 295 -9.17 18.90 4.67
C ALA A 295 -8.77 18.77 3.19
N SER A 296 -8.94 17.59 2.61
CA SER A 296 -8.73 17.33 1.18
C SER A 296 -9.55 18.30 0.33
N SER A 297 -8.96 19.46 0.09
CA SER A 297 -9.52 20.53 -0.69
C SER A 297 -9.35 20.14 -2.14
N VAL A 298 -10.46 20.13 -2.86
CA VAL A 298 -10.57 20.02 -4.31
C VAL A 298 -9.77 21.15 -5.03
N PHE A 299 -9.07 22.01 -4.27
CA PHE A 299 -8.26 23.14 -4.72
C PHE A 299 -6.75 23.04 -4.40
N ASN A 300 -6.20 21.84 -4.16
CA ASN A 300 -4.74 21.66 -4.14
C ASN A 300 -4.14 21.99 -5.53
N GLY A 301 -3.77 23.25 -5.71
CA GLY A 301 -3.26 23.80 -6.96
C GLY A 301 -3.43 25.31 -7.12
N ILE A 302 -4.18 25.99 -6.25
CA ILE A 302 -4.23 27.46 -6.25
C ILE A 302 -3.20 27.97 -5.25
N SER A 303 -1.92 28.08 -5.64
CA SER A 303 -1.03 28.98 -4.90
C SER A 303 -1.62 30.39 -4.97
N SER A 304 -1.99 30.87 -3.79
CA SER A 304 -2.27 32.26 -3.56
C SER A 304 -0.96 33.03 -3.77
N LYS A 305 -0.97 33.96 -4.74
CA LYS A 305 0.15 34.85 -5.16
C LYS A 305 1.21 34.28 -6.12
N PHE A 306 0.82 33.44 -7.09
CA PHE A 306 1.74 32.95 -8.14
C PHE A 306 2.47 34.09 -8.89
N GLN A 307 3.79 34.14 -8.73
CA GLN A 307 4.66 34.57 -9.83
C GLN A 307 4.38 33.59 -10.97
N LYS A 308 3.66 34.04 -12.01
CA LYS A 308 3.45 33.23 -13.20
C LYS A 308 4.84 32.92 -13.76
N VAL A 309 5.23 31.66 -13.75
CA VAL A 309 6.52 31.17 -14.32
C VAL A 309 6.36 30.97 -15.82
N TYR A 310 5.13 30.74 -16.28
CA TYR A 310 4.78 30.65 -17.69
C TYR A 310 3.48 31.42 -17.99
N LYS A 311 3.28 31.76 -19.26
CA LYS A 311 2.06 32.40 -19.76
C LYS A 311 1.62 31.74 -21.06
N VAL A 312 0.32 31.51 -21.20
CA VAL A 312 -0.32 31.17 -22.48
C VAL A 312 -0.47 32.46 -23.29
N ILE A 313 0.11 32.52 -24.49
CA ILE A 313 0.08 33.68 -25.39
C ILE A 313 -1.15 33.63 -26.28
N SER A 314 -1.34 32.50 -26.98
CA SER A 314 -2.45 32.29 -27.91
C SER A 314 -2.95 30.86 -27.84
N ILE A 315 -4.22 30.69 -28.18
CA ILE A 315 -4.87 29.41 -28.44
C ILE A 315 -5.52 29.56 -29.79
N ASP A 316 -4.97 28.90 -30.80
CA ASP A 316 -5.54 28.84 -32.13
C ASP A 316 -6.29 27.50 -32.26
N SER A 317 -7.54 27.56 -32.70
CA SER A 317 -8.39 26.37 -32.89
C SER A 317 -8.60 26.11 -34.37
N ASP A 318 -8.31 24.88 -34.79
CA ASP A 318 -8.67 24.30 -36.08
C ASP A 318 -9.66 23.14 -35.88
N ILE A 319 -10.28 22.62 -36.95
CA ILE A 319 -11.41 21.67 -36.91
C ILE A 319 -11.15 20.43 -36.03
N ASP A 320 -9.90 19.97 -35.93
CA ASP A 320 -9.51 18.79 -35.13
C ASP A 320 -8.28 19.03 -34.21
N LYS A 321 -7.78 20.28 -34.12
CA LYS A 321 -6.52 20.60 -33.44
C LYS A 321 -6.58 21.93 -32.71
N TYR A 322 -6.02 21.96 -31.50
CA TYR A 322 -5.73 23.19 -30.78
C TYR A 322 -4.23 23.42 -30.72
N ARG A 323 -3.79 24.60 -31.16
CA ARG A 323 -2.39 25.05 -31.09
C ARG A 323 -2.24 26.04 -29.96
N LEU A 324 -1.44 25.66 -28.98
CA LEU A 324 -1.17 26.44 -27.79
C LEU A 324 0.23 27.04 -27.87
N THR A 325 0.33 28.37 -27.92
CA THR A 325 1.61 29.06 -27.81
C THR A 325 1.85 29.47 -26.36
N ILE A 326 2.94 28.98 -25.77
CA ILE A 326 3.31 29.21 -24.38
C ILE A 326 4.67 29.88 -24.30
N LYS A 327 4.86 30.74 -23.29
CA LYS A 327 6.11 31.44 -23.02
C LYS A 327 6.61 31.19 -21.61
N ASN A 328 7.91 30.90 -21.47
CA ASN A 328 8.59 30.92 -20.19
C ASN A 328 8.83 32.39 -19.78
N ILE A 329 8.11 32.88 -18.79
CA ILE A 329 8.27 34.24 -18.24
C ILE A 329 9.03 34.23 -16.91
N SER A 330 9.62 33.10 -16.56
CA SER A 330 10.43 32.98 -15.36
C SER A 330 11.78 33.68 -15.54
N LYS A 331 12.45 33.97 -14.44
CA LYS A 331 13.77 34.65 -14.48
C LYS A 331 14.93 33.69 -14.80
N LYS A 332 14.64 32.42 -15.13
CA LYS A 332 15.63 31.35 -15.26
C LYS A 332 15.22 30.35 -16.36
N ASP A 333 16.17 29.54 -16.80
CA ASP A 333 15.87 28.42 -17.68
C ASP A 333 15.27 27.28 -16.85
N LEU A 334 14.22 26.65 -17.38
CA LEU A 334 13.56 25.52 -16.73
C LEU A 334 14.08 24.21 -17.35
N GLN A 335 14.21 23.18 -16.52
CA GLN A 335 14.74 21.87 -16.94
C GLN A 335 13.71 20.77 -16.73
N GLY A 336 13.65 19.82 -17.68
CA GLY A 336 12.76 18.67 -17.68
C GLY A 336 11.31 19.05 -17.45
N VAL A 337 10.81 20.03 -18.20
CA VAL A 337 9.46 20.57 -18.07
C VAL A 337 8.48 19.63 -18.75
N THR A 338 7.36 19.32 -18.09
CA THR A 338 6.23 18.64 -18.73
C THR A 338 5.00 19.51 -18.63
N ILE A 339 4.26 19.60 -19.72
CA ILE A 339 3.02 20.35 -19.81
C ILE A 339 1.91 19.37 -20.16
N LYS A 340 1.00 19.18 -19.21
CA LYS A 340 -0.23 18.41 -19.38
C LYS A 340 -1.31 19.33 -19.90
N ILE A 341 -1.93 18.97 -21.02
CA ILE A 341 -3.06 19.66 -21.60
C ILE A 341 -4.30 18.79 -21.45
N LEU A 342 -5.37 19.39 -20.96
CA LEU A 342 -6.70 18.82 -20.77
C LEU A 342 -7.72 19.79 -21.35
N GLY A 343 -8.70 19.30 -22.10
CA GLY A 343 -9.85 20.08 -22.55
C GLY A 343 -11.01 19.96 -21.56
N LEU A 344 -11.79 21.03 -21.42
CA LEU A 344 -13.01 21.06 -20.62
C LEU A 344 -14.23 21.19 -21.54
N GLN A 345 -15.12 20.21 -21.53
CA GLN A 345 -16.37 20.22 -22.31
C GLN A 345 -17.49 20.94 -21.56
N GLU A 346 -18.55 21.35 -22.28
CA GLU A 346 -19.78 21.82 -21.67
C GLU A 346 -20.34 20.74 -20.72
N GLY A 347 -20.48 21.07 -19.43
CA GLY A 347 -20.85 20.12 -18.38
C GLY A 347 -19.72 19.64 -17.46
N LEU A 348 -18.53 20.27 -17.49
CA LEU A 348 -17.37 20.00 -16.61
C LEU A 348 -16.68 18.64 -16.84
N PHE A 349 -16.91 18.00 -17.98
CA PHE A 349 -16.18 16.78 -18.34
C PHE A 349 -14.79 17.13 -18.87
N GLU A 350 -13.75 16.48 -18.31
CA GLU A 350 -12.37 16.61 -18.76
C GLU A 350 -12.09 15.60 -19.89
N THR A 351 -11.40 16.05 -20.94
CA THR A 351 -11.00 15.20 -22.06
C THR A 351 -9.70 14.44 -21.75
N SER A 352 -9.34 13.48 -22.62
CA SER A 352 -8.11 12.70 -22.46
C SER A 352 -6.88 13.61 -22.39
N PRO A 353 -6.05 13.53 -21.34
CA PRO A 353 -4.86 14.34 -21.22
C PRO A 353 -3.81 13.98 -22.26
N PHE A 354 -3.13 15.02 -22.76
CA PHE A 354 -1.90 14.87 -23.54
C PHE A 354 -0.75 15.57 -22.83
N LEU A 355 0.43 14.97 -22.84
CA LEU A 355 1.63 15.53 -22.22
C LEU A 355 2.67 15.92 -23.28
N THR A 356 3.29 17.07 -23.11
CA THR A 356 4.47 17.46 -23.89
C THR A 356 5.64 17.72 -22.96
N GLY A 357 6.76 17.06 -23.19
CA GLY A 357 7.98 17.18 -22.39
C GLY A 357 9.06 17.97 -23.12
N PHE A 358 9.58 19.02 -22.49
CA PHE A 358 10.73 19.79 -22.93
C PHE A 358 11.94 19.54 -22.04
N ASN A 359 13.09 19.21 -22.64
CA ASN A 359 14.30 18.96 -21.85
C ASN A 359 14.82 20.26 -21.23
N THR A 360 14.88 21.32 -22.02
CA THR A 360 15.24 22.67 -21.58
C THR A 360 14.23 23.65 -22.16
N TRP A 361 13.79 24.59 -21.34
CA TRP A 361 12.95 25.70 -21.78
C TRP A 361 13.61 27.01 -21.36
N ALA A 362 14.22 27.69 -22.32
CA ALA A 362 14.99 28.90 -22.07
C ALA A 362 14.08 30.04 -21.62
N LYS A 363 14.65 30.98 -20.88
CA LYS A 363 13.96 32.19 -20.48
C LYS A 363 13.45 32.96 -21.72
N ASP A 364 12.20 33.42 -21.66
CA ASP A 364 11.51 34.18 -22.71
C ASP A 364 11.31 33.42 -24.04
N GLU A 365 11.62 32.12 -24.08
CA GLU A 365 11.38 31.25 -25.23
C GLU A 365 9.88 30.91 -25.36
N GLU A 366 9.40 30.93 -26.59
CA GLU A 366 8.03 30.56 -26.96
C GLU A 366 8.05 29.16 -27.58
N LYS A 367 7.18 28.28 -27.08
CA LYS A 367 6.98 26.94 -27.64
C LYS A 367 5.53 26.76 -28.06
N GLU A 368 5.34 26.02 -29.13
CA GLU A 368 4.03 25.65 -29.64
C GLU A 368 3.74 24.19 -29.26
N ILE A 369 2.53 23.93 -28.78
CA ILE A 369 2.06 22.59 -28.47
C ILE A 369 0.78 22.32 -29.26
N GLU A 370 0.76 21.23 -30.00
CA GLU A 370 -0.45 20.73 -30.66
C GLU A 370 -1.22 19.77 -29.73
N TYR A 371 -2.51 20.03 -29.56
CA TYR A 371 -3.45 19.17 -28.86
C TYR A 371 -4.53 18.70 -29.83
N GLU A 372 -4.45 17.45 -30.26
CA GLU A 372 -5.38 16.86 -31.21
C GLU A 372 -6.63 16.32 -30.50
N ILE A 373 -7.78 16.93 -30.75
CA ILE A 373 -9.06 16.47 -30.23
C ILE A 373 -10.19 16.87 -31.16
N LYS A 374 -11.12 15.93 -31.41
CA LYS A 374 -12.29 16.13 -32.29
C LYS A 374 -13.51 16.71 -31.57
N GLN A 375 -13.39 16.97 -30.27
CA GLN A 375 -14.49 17.37 -29.41
C GLN A 375 -14.39 18.87 -29.16
N ASP A 376 -15.51 19.57 -29.26
CA ASP A 376 -15.57 20.99 -28.94
C ASP A 376 -15.28 21.21 -27.45
N ILE A 377 -14.27 22.02 -27.15
CA ILE A 377 -13.84 22.34 -25.79
C ILE A 377 -14.06 23.83 -25.47
N SER A 378 -14.58 24.09 -24.28
CA SER A 378 -14.86 25.43 -23.77
C SER A 378 -13.62 26.10 -23.14
N ALA A 379 -12.72 25.31 -22.57
CA ALA A 379 -11.49 25.79 -21.96
C ALA A 379 -10.38 24.74 -22.05
N LEU A 380 -9.13 25.20 -22.07
CA LEU A 380 -7.94 24.36 -21.91
C LEU A 380 -7.37 24.53 -20.51
N ILE A 381 -7.12 23.41 -19.85
CA ILE A 381 -6.40 23.33 -18.58
C ILE A 381 -4.99 22.86 -18.90
N THR A 382 -4.01 23.70 -18.57
CA THR A 382 -2.58 23.42 -18.71
C THR A 382 -1.99 23.23 -17.32
N ILE A 383 -1.24 22.15 -17.13
CA ILE A 383 -0.54 21.86 -15.87
C ILE A 383 0.94 21.71 -16.20
N LEU A 384 1.75 22.64 -15.71
CA LEU A 384 3.21 22.61 -15.84
C LEU A 384 3.82 21.95 -14.61
N GLU A 385 4.72 20.99 -14.82
CA GLU A 385 5.57 20.38 -13.78
C GLU A 385 7.03 20.36 -14.26
N ASP A 386 7.98 20.86 -13.47
CA ASP A 386 9.42 20.90 -13.78
C ASP A 386 10.24 19.92 -12.91
N ASN A 387 11.55 19.82 -13.16
CA ASN A 387 12.44 18.98 -12.34
C ASN A 387 12.57 19.46 -10.89
N SER A 388 12.26 20.74 -10.62
CA SER A 388 12.21 21.33 -9.27
C SER A 388 10.92 21.03 -8.52
N GLN A 389 10.01 20.24 -9.10
CA GLN A 389 8.68 19.90 -8.56
C GLN A 389 7.73 21.11 -8.44
N GLN A 390 7.98 22.20 -9.18
CA GLN A 390 7.05 23.31 -9.27
C GLN A 390 5.86 22.90 -10.13
N ASN A 391 4.67 22.94 -9.55
CA ASN A 391 3.42 22.63 -10.25
C ASN A 391 2.57 23.89 -10.38
N ILE A 392 2.18 24.23 -11.59
CA ILE A 392 1.33 25.38 -11.89
C ILE A 392 0.20 24.94 -12.81
N ARG A 393 -1.04 25.18 -12.39
CA ARG A 393 -2.24 24.93 -13.17
C ARG A 393 -2.81 26.25 -13.69
N ILE A 394 -2.97 26.38 -15.01
CA ILE A 394 -3.62 27.52 -15.65
C ILE A 394 -4.78 27.01 -16.49
N GLN A 395 -5.96 27.58 -16.25
CA GLN A 395 -7.13 27.41 -17.10
C GLN A 395 -7.25 28.62 -18.02
N SER A 396 -7.33 28.37 -19.31
CA SER A 396 -7.47 29.39 -20.35
C SER A 396 -8.74 29.12 -21.15
N PRO A 397 -9.66 30.09 -21.27
CA PRO A 397 -10.84 29.91 -22.12
C PRO A 397 -10.40 29.82 -23.59
N VAL A 398 -11.06 28.96 -24.35
CA VAL A 398 -10.92 28.96 -25.80
C VAL A 398 -11.88 30.02 -26.31
N SER A 399 -11.37 31.10 -26.89
CA SER A 399 -12.22 32.12 -27.50
C SER A 399 -12.94 31.51 -28.70
N THR A 400 -14.23 31.25 -28.57
CA THR A 400 -15.09 30.97 -29.72
C THR A 400 -15.10 32.20 -30.59
N VAL A 401 -14.61 32.07 -31.83
CA VAL A 401 -14.93 33.05 -32.87
C VAL A 401 -16.44 32.96 -33.03
N SER A 402 -17.14 33.97 -32.51
CA SER A 402 -18.57 34.17 -32.74
C SER A 402 -18.79 34.35 -34.23
N PHE A 403 -19.17 33.27 -34.92
CA PHE A 403 -19.74 33.35 -36.25
C PHE A 403 -21.14 33.97 -36.11
N PHE A 404 -21.25 35.24 -36.51
CA PHE A 404 -22.51 35.90 -36.81
C PHE A 404 -23.08 35.39 -38.14
#